data_AF-A0A353N8M3-F1
#
_entry.id   AF-A0A353N8M3-F1
#
_cell.length_a   1.000
_cell.length_b   1.000
_cell.length_c   1.000
_cell.angle_alpha   90.00
_cell.angle_beta   90.00
_cell.angle_gamma   90.00
#
_symmetry.space_group_name_H-M   'P 1'
#
loop_
_entity.id
_entity.type
_entity.pdbx_description
1 polymer ?
#
loop_
_entity_poly.entity_id
_entity_poly.type
_entity_poly.pdbx_seq_one_letter_code
_entity_poly.pdbx_strand_id
1 'polypeptide(L)'
;MMGEDLKKDLFKDYGQKLFFPLVALFISLFAGGLLIAWLGENPYIAFRHLFQGALGSATNFGETLVYTTPLLLTGLSIALSFRCGLFNIGAEGQYIMGMMGAAWVGSIFTGLPAWLHIPLTMGA
;
A
#
# COMPACT_ATOMS: atom_id res chain seq x y z
N MET A 1 5.59 -18.83 38.46
CA MET A 1 6.50 -19.30 37.39
C MET A 1 5.91 -19.17 35.97
N MET A 2 4.59 -19.09 35.76
CA MET A 2 3.96 -19.07 34.42
C MET A 2 4.06 -17.75 33.61
N GLY A 3 4.63 -16.67 34.16
CA GLY A 3 4.59 -15.33 33.55
C GLY A 3 5.81 -14.96 32.69
N GLU A 4 6.98 -15.54 32.93
CA GLU A 4 8.18 -15.29 32.11
C GLU A 4 8.20 -16.11 30.83
N ASP A 5 7.75 -17.36 30.89
CA ASP A 5 7.67 -18.23 29.71
C ASP A 5 6.63 -17.70 28.70
N LEU A 6 5.48 -17.21 29.19
CA LEU A 6 4.47 -16.56 28.34
C LEU A 6 5.02 -15.32 27.62
N LYS A 7 5.83 -14.49 28.30
CA LYS A 7 6.47 -13.32 27.68
C LYS A 7 7.43 -13.74 26.57
N LYS A 8 8.26 -14.76 26.82
CA LYS A 8 9.23 -15.27 25.83
C LYS A 8 8.52 -15.82 24.59
N ASP A 9 7.45 -16.58 24.78
CA ASP A 9 6.64 -17.12 23.67
C ASP A 9 5.96 -16.00 22.86
N LEU A 10 5.45 -14.97 23.55
CA LEU A 10 4.85 -13.80 22.91
C LEU A 10 5.88 -13.05 22.05
N PHE A 11 7.05 -12.73 22.60
CA PHE A 11 8.11 -12.03 21.86
C PHE A 11 8.61 -12.84 20.65
N LYS A 12 8.71 -14.17 20.79
CA LYS A 12 9.12 -15.05 19.70
C LYS A 12 8.10 -15.07 18.55
N ASP A 13 6.81 -15.11 18.89
CA ASP A 13 5.71 -15.15 17.92
C ASP A 13 5.57 -13.82 17.16
N TYR A 14 5.60 -12.67 17.85
CA TYR A 14 5.61 -11.36 17.19
C TYR A 14 6.87 -11.15 16.33
N GLY A 15 8.04 -11.59 16.81
CA GLY A 15 9.29 -11.51 16.07
C GLY A 15 9.22 -12.27 14.74
N GLN A 16 8.69 -13.50 14.75
CA GLN A 16 8.49 -14.28 13.52
C GLN A 16 7.47 -13.63 12.57
N LYS A 17 6.39 -13.06 13.11
CA LYS A 17 5.35 -12.38 12.30
C LYS A 17 5.86 -11.11 11.62
N LEU A 18 6.80 -10.39 12.23
CA LEU A 18 7.40 -9.18 11.64
C LEU A 18 8.55 -9.48 10.67
N PHE A 19 9.23 -10.61 10.85
CA PHE A 19 10.40 -10.96 10.04
C PHE A 19 10.09 -11.03 8.54
N PHE A 20 9.03 -11.76 8.15
CA PHE A 20 8.69 -11.93 6.74
C PHE A 20 8.34 -10.61 6.02
N PRO A 21 7.46 -9.73 6.56
CA PRO A 21 7.21 -8.41 5.97
C PRO A 21 8.47 -7.54 5.84
N LEU A 22 9.35 -7.56 6.85
CA LEU A 22 10.59 -6.78 6.81
C LEU A 22 11.53 -7.28 5.71
N VAL A 23 11.72 -8.59 5.60
CA VAL A 23 12.53 -9.17 4.53
C VAL A 23 11.94 -8.84 3.15
N ALA A 24 10.63 -8.96 2.98
CA ALA A 24 9.95 -8.59 1.74
C ALA A 24 10.16 -7.09 1.40
N LEU A 25 10.09 -6.21 2.39
CA LEU A 25 10.35 -4.77 2.22
C LEU A 25 11.80 -4.49 1.79
N PHE A 26 12.79 -5.16 2.38
CA PHE A 26 14.18 -4.98 1.94
C PHE A 26 14.44 -5.53 0.54
N ILE A 27 13.84 -6.68 0.20
CA ILE A 27 13.94 -7.25 -1.15
C ILE A 27 13.31 -6.31 -2.17
N SER A 28 12.13 -5.74 -1.87
CA SER A 28 11.45 -4.82 -2.80
C SER A 28 12.23 -3.53 -3.00
N LEU A 29 12.79 -2.94 -1.93
CA LEU A 29 13.68 -1.78 -2.03
C LEU A 29 14.95 -2.12 -2.82
N PHE A 30 15.56 -3.28 -2.60
CA PHE A 30 16.75 -3.69 -3.33
C PHE A 30 16.45 -3.88 -4.83
N ALA A 31 15.39 -4.61 -5.16
CA ALA A 31 14.96 -4.83 -6.54
C ALA A 31 14.58 -3.52 -7.24
N GLY A 32 13.85 -2.63 -6.56
CA GLY A 32 13.54 -1.28 -7.07
C GLY A 32 14.79 -0.45 -7.31
N GLY A 33 15.78 -0.53 -6.41
CA GLY A 33 17.07 0.14 -6.54
C GLY A 33 17.86 -0.35 -7.75
N LEU A 34 17.88 -1.67 -7.98
CA LEU A 34 18.48 -2.26 -9.19
C LEU A 34 17.79 -1.77 -10.47
N LEU A 35 16.46 -1.67 -10.45
CA LEU A 35 15.69 -1.18 -11.59
C LEU A 35 16.00 0.30 -11.88
N ILE A 36 16.09 1.14 -10.85
CA ILE A 36 16.47 2.55 -10.99
C ILE A 36 17.89 2.67 -11.56
N ALA A 37 18.84 1.90 -11.04
CA ALA A 37 20.21 1.87 -11.55
C ALA A 37 20.27 1.40 -13.01
N TRP A 38 19.45 0.42 -13.38
CA TRP A 38 19.34 -0.07 -14.75
C TRP A 38 18.79 0.98 -15.73
N LEU A 39 17.92 1.87 -15.24
CA LEU A 39 17.43 3.03 -16.00
C LEU A 39 18.46 4.17 -16.11
N GLY A 40 19.65 4.02 -15.52
CA GLY A 40 20.72 5.03 -15.55
C GLY A 40 20.59 6.12 -14.49
N GLU A 41 19.62 5.99 -13.60
CA GLU A 41 19.35 6.96 -12.53
C GLU A 41 20.04 6.55 -11.22
N ASN A 42 20.25 7.52 -10.32
CA ASN A 42 20.88 7.25 -9.01
C ASN A 42 19.82 6.75 -7.99
N PRO A 43 19.89 5.48 -7.53
CA PRO A 43 18.90 4.93 -6.59
C PRO A 43 18.84 5.66 -5.26
N TYR A 44 19.99 6.19 -4.79
CA TYR A 44 20.04 6.93 -3.54
C TYR A 44 19.23 8.22 -3.61
N ILE A 45 19.34 8.97 -4.71
CA ILE A 45 18.57 10.20 -4.93
C ILE A 45 17.08 9.85 -5.05
N ALA A 46 16.74 8.81 -5.81
CA ALA A 46 15.37 8.35 -5.96
C ALA A 46 14.73 7.94 -4.63
N PHE A 47 15.41 7.14 -3.81
CA PHE A 47 14.91 6.79 -2.48
C PHE A 47 14.80 7.99 -1.55
N ARG A 48 15.75 8.93 -1.61
CA ARG A 48 15.64 10.19 -0.85
C ARG A 48 14.37 10.96 -1.22
N HIS A 49 14.06 11.05 -2.51
CA HIS A 49 12.82 11.67 -2.98
C HIS A 49 11.57 10.88 -2.58
N LEU A 50 11.63 9.55 -2.59
CA LEU A 50 10.54 8.69 -2.08
C LEU A 50 10.24 9.01 -0.61
N PHE A 51 11.26 9.03 0.25
CA PHE A 51 11.09 9.32 1.67
C PHE A 51 10.65 10.77 1.93
N GLN A 52 11.18 11.75 1.19
CA GLN A 52 10.72 13.14 1.29
C GLN A 52 9.27 13.30 0.79
N GLY A 53 8.91 12.62 -0.29
CA GLY A 53 7.56 12.62 -0.84
C GLY A 53 6.55 11.99 0.12
N ALA A 54 6.93 10.95 0.84
CA ALA A 54 6.04 10.27 1.79
C ALA A 54 6.00 10.92 3.18
N LEU A 55 7.15 11.34 3.73
CA LEU A 55 7.29 11.75 5.13
C LEU A 55 7.79 13.18 5.33
N GLY A 56 8.10 13.91 4.25
CA GLY A 56 8.79 15.21 4.33
C GLY A 56 7.96 16.36 4.89
N SER A 57 6.63 16.21 4.98
CA SER A 57 5.73 17.20 5.56
C SER A 57 4.53 16.52 6.22
N ALA A 58 3.79 17.23 7.07
CA ALA A 58 2.56 16.73 7.66
C ALA A 58 1.50 16.40 6.59
N THR A 59 1.42 17.20 5.52
CA THR A 59 0.52 16.95 4.38
C THR A 59 0.89 15.67 3.64
N ASN A 60 2.18 15.51 3.31
CA ASN A 60 2.71 14.33 2.62
C ASN A 60 2.48 13.05 3.42
N PHE A 61 2.68 13.13 4.73
CA PHE A 61 2.39 12.03 5.64
C PHE A 61 0.89 11.70 5.67
N GLY A 62 0.04 12.73 5.71
CA GLY A 62 -1.41 12.57 5.60
C GLY A 62 -1.82 11.88 4.30
N GLU A 63 -1.29 12.30 3.16
CA GLU A 63 -1.53 11.67 1.85
C GLU A 63 -1.06 10.20 1.84
N THR A 64 0.11 9.93 2.40
CA THR A 64 0.63 8.56 2.53
C THR A 64 -0.35 7.68 3.31
N LEU A 65 -0.93 8.18 4.40
CA LEU A 65 -1.95 7.46 5.17
C LEU A 65 -3.25 7.29 4.38
N VAL A 66 -3.68 8.29 3.60
CA VAL A 66 -4.88 8.20 2.74
C VAL A 66 -4.75 7.06 1.73
N TYR A 67 -3.59 6.88 1.10
CA TYR A 67 -3.36 5.76 0.18
C TYR A 67 -3.09 4.43 0.89
N THR A 68 -2.41 4.44 2.03
CA THR A 68 -2.05 3.20 2.75
C THR A 68 -3.26 2.56 3.43
N THR A 69 -4.19 3.36 3.96
CA THR A 69 -5.39 2.87 4.67
C THR A 69 -6.20 1.84 3.86
N PRO A 70 -6.65 2.14 2.63
CA PRO A 70 -7.40 1.17 1.83
C PRO A 70 -6.58 -0.09 1.49
N LEU A 71 -5.27 0.03 1.24
CA LEU A 71 -4.40 -1.12 0.99
C LEU A 71 -4.26 -2.03 2.22
N LEU A 72 -4.24 -1.45 3.43
CA LEU A 72 -4.29 -2.25 4.67
C LEU A 72 -5.64 -2.98 4.82
N LEU A 73 -6.74 -2.34 4.42
CA LEU A 73 -8.07 -2.96 4.45
C LEU A 73 -8.21 -4.09 3.42
N THR A 74 -7.62 -3.97 2.23
CA THR A 74 -7.60 -5.08 1.26
C THR A 74 -6.81 -6.27 1.82
N GLY A 75 -5.64 -6.03 2.41
CA GLY A 75 -4.85 -7.05 3.12
C GLY A 75 -5.64 -7.72 4.26
N LEU A 76 -6.36 -6.93 5.06
CA LEU A 76 -7.22 -7.45 6.13
C LEU A 76 -8.36 -8.32 5.58
N SER A 77 -8.98 -7.93 4.47
CA SER A 77 -10.04 -8.73 3.83
C SER A 77 -9.52 -10.09 3.35
N ILE A 78 -8.30 -10.12 2.80
CA ILE A 78 -7.65 -11.34 2.30
C ILE A 78 -7.32 -12.25 3.50
N ALA A 79 -6.78 -11.69 4.59
CA ALA A 79 -6.52 -12.42 5.82
C ALA A 79 -7.80 -13.05 6.39
N LEU A 80 -8.94 -12.35 6.31
CA LEU A 80 -10.25 -12.89 6.71
C LEU A 80 -10.71 -14.02 5.76
N SER A 81 -10.62 -13.84 4.44
CA SER A 81 -10.98 -14.87 3.46
C SER A 81 -10.18 -16.17 3.65
N PHE A 82 -8.87 -16.05 3.89
CA PHE A 82 -8.01 -17.21 4.15
C PHE A 82 -8.43 -18.01 5.39
N ARG A 83 -8.94 -17.35 6.44
CA ARG A 83 -9.48 -18.05 7.62
C ARG A 83 -10.72 -18.88 7.30
N CYS A 84 -11.48 -18.49 6.29
CA CYS A 84 -12.66 -19.22 5.81
C CYS A 84 -12.30 -20.27 4.73
N GLY A 85 -11.02 -20.47 4.40
CA GLY A 85 -10.59 -21.36 3.32
C GLY A 85 -10.88 -20.82 1.91
N LEU A 86 -11.21 -19.53 1.79
CA LEU A 86 -11.49 -18.88 0.52
C LEU A 86 -10.23 -18.15 0.04
N PHE A 87 -9.91 -18.32 -1.24
CA PHE A 87 -8.81 -17.63 -1.89
C PHE A 87 -9.28 -16.30 -2.48
N ASN A 88 -8.67 -15.18 -2.06
CA ASN A 88 -8.97 -13.85 -2.59
C ASN A 88 -7.65 -13.14 -2.96
N ILE A 89 -7.47 -12.82 -4.25
CA ILE A 89 -6.37 -11.98 -4.76
C ILE A 89 -6.89 -10.64 -5.30
N GLY A 90 -8.17 -10.57 -5.67
CA GLY A 90 -8.70 -9.49 -6.49
C GLY A 90 -8.87 -8.16 -5.75
N ALA A 91 -8.93 -8.15 -4.42
CA ALA A 91 -9.28 -6.95 -3.65
C ALA A 91 -8.38 -5.73 -3.93
N GLU A 92 -7.06 -5.93 -3.94
CA GLU A 92 -6.10 -4.86 -4.27
C GLU A 92 -6.22 -4.42 -5.72
N GLY A 93 -6.35 -5.36 -6.65
CA GLY A 93 -6.54 -5.06 -8.08
C GLY A 93 -7.81 -4.26 -8.35
N GLN A 94 -8.92 -4.58 -7.67
CA GLN A 94 -10.17 -3.82 -7.80
C GLN A 94 -10.03 -2.39 -7.26
N TYR A 95 -9.32 -2.21 -6.14
CA TYR A 95 -9.03 -0.87 -5.63
C TYR A 95 -8.22 -0.04 -6.64
N ILE A 96 -7.14 -0.61 -7.20
CA ILE A 96 -6.31 0.08 -8.20
C ILE A 96 -7.12 0.38 -9.48
N MET A 97 -7.93 -0.58 -9.96
CA MET A 97 -8.76 -0.38 -11.15
C MET A 97 -9.78 0.75 -10.97
N GLY A 98 -10.44 0.84 -9.81
CA GLY A 98 -11.34 1.94 -9.50
C GLY A 98 -10.61 3.29 -9.41
N MET A 99 -9.41 3.33 -8.81
CA MET A 99 -8.59 4.56 -8.83
C MET A 99 -8.23 4.99 -10.25
N MET A 100 -7.86 4.05 -11.12
CA MET A 100 -7.56 4.33 -12.53
C MET A 100 -8.80 4.79 -13.28
N GLY A 101 -9.96 4.17 -13.05
CA GLY A 101 -11.25 4.55 -13.64
C GLY A 101 -11.66 5.97 -13.25
N ALA A 102 -11.62 6.27 -11.95
CA ALA A 102 -11.87 7.62 -11.43
C ALA A 102 -10.91 8.66 -12.02
N ALA A 103 -9.60 8.37 -12.05
CA ALA A 103 -8.61 9.28 -12.63
C ALA A 103 -8.84 9.51 -14.13
N TRP A 104 -9.19 8.46 -14.88
CA TRP A 104 -9.52 8.54 -16.30
C TRP A 104 -10.75 9.41 -16.53
N VAL A 105 -11.86 9.11 -15.85
CA VAL A 105 -13.11 9.82 -16.03
C VAL A 105 -12.97 11.29 -15.65
N GLY A 106 -12.38 11.57 -14.48
CA GLY A 106 -12.20 12.93 -13.97
C GLY A 106 -11.26 13.79 -14.82
N SER A 107 -10.36 13.17 -15.59
CA SER A 107 -9.40 13.89 -16.45
C SER A 107 -9.87 14.05 -17.89
N ILE A 108 -10.59 13.07 -18.44
CA ILE A 108 -10.98 13.06 -19.87
C ILE A 108 -12.32 13.77 -20.12
N PHE A 109 -13.29 13.61 -19.23
CA PHE A 109 -14.62 14.18 -19.43
C PHE A 109 -14.70 15.61 -18.89
N THR A 110 -14.36 16.59 -19.72
CA THR A 110 -14.43 18.02 -19.34
C THR A 110 -15.78 18.64 -19.73
N GLY A 111 -16.29 19.57 -18.92
CA GLY A 111 -17.48 20.38 -19.25
C GLY A 111 -18.83 19.78 -18.80
N LEU A 112 -18.82 18.63 -18.11
CA LEU A 112 -20.03 18.11 -17.48
C LEU A 112 -20.42 18.94 -16.24
N PRO A 113 -21.73 19.12 -15.98
CA PRO A 113 -22.20 19.69 -14.73
C PRO A 113 -21.71 18.88 -13.52
N ALA A 114 -21.34 19.56 -12.43
CA ALA A 114 -20.77 18.93 -11.24
C ALA A 114 -21.63 17.79 -10.67
N TRP A 115 -22.96 17.93 -10.68
CA TRP A 115 -23.89 16.92 -10.17
C TRP A 115 -23.87 15.61 -10.98
N LEU A 116 -23.38 15.63 -12.23
CA LEU A 116 -23.21 14.45 -13.06
C LEU A 116 -21.75 13.97 -13.06
N HIS A 117 -20.80 14.90 -13.11
CA HIS A 117 -19.38 14.57 -13.19
C HIS A 117 -18.87 13.89 -11.91
N ILE A 118 -19.30 14.34 -10.73
CA ILE A 118 -18.86 13.79 -9.44
C ILE A 118 -19.32 12.33 -9.28
N PRO A 119 -20.62 11.96 -9.40
CA PRO A 119 -21.04 10.57 -9.30
C PRO A 119 -20.42 9.67 -10.37
N LEU A 120 -20.25 10.17 -11.59
CA LEU A 120 -19.62 9.42 -12.68
C LEU A 120 -18.16 9.09 -12.35
N THR A 121 -17.42 10.04 -11.77
CA THR A 121 -16.04 9.85 -11.35
C THR A 121 -15.93 8.89 -10.16
N MET A 122 -16.87 8.97 -9.21
CA MET A 122 -16.86 8.11 -8.02
C MET A 122 -17.33 6.67 -8.32
N GLY A 123 -18.10 6.46 -9.39
CA GLY A 123 -18.61 5.16 -9.80
C GLY A 123 -17.79 4.45 -10.87
N ALA A 124 -16.71 5.06 -11.34
CA ALA A 124 -15.76 4.49 -12.30
C ALA A 124 -14.68 3.67 -11.58
#